data_AF-A0A525VN49-F1
#
_entry.id   AF-A0A525VN49-F1
#
_cell.length_a   1.000
_cell.length_b   1.000
_cell.length_c   1.000
_cell.angle_alpha   90.00
_cell.angle_beta   90.00
_cell.angle_gamma   90.00
#
_symmetry.space_group_name_H-M   'P 1'
#
loop_
_entity.id
_entity.type
_entity.pdbx_description
1 polymer ?
#
loop_
_entity_poly.entity_id
_entity_poly.type
_entity_poly.pdbx_seq_one_letter_code
_entity_poly.pdbx_strand_id
1 'polypeptide(L)'
;MDFPRPVLLRSPRKSLGGYILLPRLIDKVRLLAQGQLPQAYAGNVLGTGFTLDGRFLSFTELNAEALRQVILSSRTDDEVLAWVQEHAKPTTALEK
;
A
#
# COMPACT_ATOMS: atom_id res chain seq x y z
N MET A 1 -17.70 21.21 17.90
CA MET A 1 -17.58 19.76 17.63
C MET A 1 -16.61 19.62 16.48
N ASP A 2 -15.36 19.26 16.77
CA ASP A 2 -14.36 18.91 15.76
C ASP A 2 -14.69 17.50 15.27
N PHE A 3 -15.22 17.39 14.05
CA PHE A 3 -15.36 16.10 13.40
C PHE A 3 -14.00 15.75 12.83
N PRO A 4 -13.39 14.60 13.20
CA PRO A 4 -12.11 14.22 12.62
C PRO A 4 -12.26 14.19 11.10
N ARG A 5 -11.41 14.94 10.39
CA ARG A 5 -11.42 14.97 8.93
C ARG A 5 -11.35 13.54 8.41
N PRO A 6 -12.20 13.14 7.44
CA PRO A 6 -12.19 11.78 6.93
C PRO A 6 -10.79 11.49 6.39
N VAL A 7 -10.13 10.50 6.97
CA VAL A 7 -8.80 10.08 6.57
C VAL A 7 -8.90 9.57 5.12
N LEU A 8 -8.25 10.28 4.19
CA LEU A 8 -8.40 10.10 2.75
C LEU A 8 -7.67 8.85 2.24
N LEU A 9 -8.10 7.66 2.67
CA LEU A 9 -7.76 6.45 1.93
C LEU A 9 -8.35 6.56 0.52
N ARG A 10 -7.50 6.50 -0.50
CA ARG A 10 -7.94 6.55 -1.90
C ARG A 10 -8.98 5.46 -2.18
N SER A 11 -9.93 5.82 -3.05
CA SER A 11 -10.95 4.91 -3.54
C SER A 11 -10.28 3.68 -4.16
N PRO A 12 -10.82 2.45 -3.95
CA PRO A 12 -10.30 1.22 -4.56
C PRO A 12 -10.39 1.21 -6.09
N ARG A 13 -10.97 2.22 -6.73
CA ARG A 13 -11.02 2.37 -8.18
C ARG A 13 -9.76 2.99 -8.78
N LYS A 14 -8.86 3.55 -7.96
CA LYS A 14 -7.62 4.14 -8.45
C LYS A 14 -6.52 3.08 -8.44
N SER A 15 -6.07 2.65 -9.62
CA SER A 15 -4.92 1.77 -9.79
C SER A 15 -3.65 2.57 -10.07
N LEU A 16 -2.49 1.93 -9.88
CA LEU A 16 -1.18 2.48 -10.18
C LEU A 16 -0.32 1.38 -10.80
N GLY A 17 0.04 1.56 -12.08
CA GLY A 17 0.83 0.58 -12.84
C GLY A 17 0.18 -0.81 -12.92
N GLY A 18 -1.16 -0.86 -13.04
CA GLY A 18 -1.96 -2.09 -12.99
C GLY A 18 -2.44 -2.46 -11.59
N TYR A 19 -1.61 -2.22 -10.57
CA TYR A 19 -1.93 -2.60 -9.19
C TYR A 19 -3.06 -1.75 -8.58
N ILE A 20 -4.20 -2.39 -8.32
CA ILE A 20 -5.37 -1.76 -7.69
C ILE A 20 -5.12 -1.48 -6.19
N LEU A 21 -4.39 -2.36 -5.51
CA LEU A 21 -4.18 -2.26 -4.06
C LEU A 21 -3.03 -1.32 -3.67
N LEU A 22 -2.05 -1.13 -4.56
CA LEU A 22 -0.82 -0.39 -4.28
C LEU A 22 -1.09 1.06 -3.81
N PRO A 23 -1.96 1.87 -4.45
CA PRO A 23 -2.24 3.24 -3.99
C PRO A 23 -2.82 3.28 -2.57
N ARG A 24 -3.67 2.30 -2.22
CA ARG A 24 -4.29 2.23 -0.90
C ARG A 24 -3.30 1.77 0.16
N LEU A 25 -2.35 0.91 -0.19
CA LEU A 25 -1.24 0.52 0.67
C LEU A 25 -0.31 1.69 0.98
N ILE A 26 0.05 2.46 -0.05
CA ILE A 26 0.87 3.68 0.11
C ILE A 26 0.22 4.63 1.12
N ASP A 27 -1.07 4.91 0.95
CA ASP A 27 -1.83 5.78 1.86
C ASP A 27 -1.86 5.23 3.29
N LYS A 28 -2.19 3.94 3.46
CA LYS A 28 -2.20 3.30 4.80
C LYS A 28 -0.87 3.46 5.53
N VAL A 29 0.25 3.19 4.85
CA VAL A 29 1.58 3.27 5.45
C VAL A 29 1.96 4.72 5.79
N ARG A 30 1.72 5.66 4.87
CA ARG A 30 2.01 7.09 5.11
C ARG A 30 1.15 7.67 6.24
N LEU A 31 -0.11 7.27 6.34
CA LEU A 31 -1.02 7.69 7.41
C LEU A 31 -0.65 7.05 8.76
N LEU A 32 -0.24 5.78 8.75
CA LEU A 32 0.23 5.09 9.95
C LEU A 32 1.46 5.78 10.53
N ALA A 33 2.43 6.15 9.67
CA ALA A 33 3.63 6.86 10.10
C ALA A 33 3.34 8.25 10.69
N GLN A 34 2.22 8.87 10.30
CA GLN A 34 1.77 10.15 10.83
C GLN A 34 0.86 10.02 12.07
N GLY A 35 0.57 8.79 12.53
CA GLY A 35 -0.39 8.56 13.62
C GLY A 35 -1.84 8.91 13.26
N GLN A 36 -2.14 9.08 11.97
CA GLN A 36 -3.44 9.52 11.46
C GLN A 36 -4.28 8.37 10.87
N LEU A 37 -3.76 7.14 10.87
CA LEU A 37 -4.52 6.01 10.37
C LEU A 37 -5.66 5.66 11.35
N PRO A 38 -6.92 5.53 10.89
CA PRO A 38 -8.02 5.16 11.78
C PRO A 38 -7.75 3.78 12.40
N GLN A 39 -8.09 3.62 13.68
CA GLN A 39 -7.84 2.40 14.45
C GLN A 39 -8.40 1.14 13.78
N ALA A 40 -9.53 1.26 13.08
CA ALA A 40 -10.14 0.18 12.30
C ALA A 40 -9.23 -0.38 11.19
N TYR A 41 -8.22 0.37 10.75
CA TYR A 41 -7.26 -0.03 9.71
C TYR A 41 -5.85 -0.30 10.25
N ALA A 42 -5.54 0.11 11.49
CA ALA A 42 -4.19 0.09 12.05
C ALA A 42 -3.68 -1.32 12.40
N GLY A 43 -4.58 -2.26 12.75
CA GLY A 43 -4.16 -3.60 13.21
C GLY A 43 -3.45 -4.45 12.16
N ASN A 44 -3.68 -4.19 10.86
CA ASN A 44 -3.34 -5.14 9.79
C ASN A 44 -2.60 -4.51 8.59
N VAL A 45 -2.07 -3.29 8.72
CA VAL A 45 -1.32 -2.65 7.61
C VAL A 45 -0.09 -3.47 7.26
N LEU A 46 -0.03 -3.96 6.01
CA LEU A 46 1.03 -4.85 5.54
C LEU A 46 1.19 -6.14 6.38
N GLY A 47 0.15 -6.54 7.11
CA GLY A 47 0.16 -7.78 7.87
C GLY A 47 0.07 -9.01 6.97
N THR A 48 0.80 -10.07 7.33
CA THR A 48 0.70 -11.38 6.69
C THR A 48 -0.62 -12.05 7.10
N GLY A 49 -1.44 -12.47 6.13
CA GLY A 49 -2.75 -13.11 6.39
C GLY A 49 -3.78 -12.92 5.27
N PHE A 50 -5.06 -13.22 5.56
CA PHE A 50 -6.19 -13.12 4.61
C PHE A 50 -6.63 -11.68 4.26
N THR A 51 -5.81 -10.69 4.59
CA THR A 51 -6.08 -9.27 4.31
C THR A 51 -5.77 -8.96 2.84
N LEU A 52 -6.34 -7.89 2.30
CA LEU A 52 -5.97 -7.41 0.96
C LEU A 52 -4.49 -7.07 0.88
N ASP A 53 -3.93 -6.54 1.98
CA ASP A 53 -2.52 -6.18 2.08
C ASP A 53 -1.62 -7.44 2.02
N GLY A 54 -1.99 -8.52 2.74
CA GLY A 54 -1.30 -9.80 2.70
C GLY A 54 -1.42 -10.51 1.34
N ARG A 55 -2.58 -10.38 0.66
CA ARG A 55 -2.74 -10.88 -0.73
C ARG A 55 -1.83 -10.15 -1.71
N PHE A 56 -1.67 -8.84 -1.58
CA PHE A 56 -0.74 -8.07 -2.41
C PHE A 56 0.71 -8.53 -2.19
N LEU A 57 1.12 -8.72 -0.93
CA LEU A 57 2.46 -9.21 -0.60
C LEU A 57 2.70 -10.63 -1.12
N SER A 58 1.71 -11.52 -0.99
CA SER A 58 1.79 -12.88 -1.53
C SER A 58 1.86 -12.89 -3.06
N PHE A 59 1.08 -12.03 -3.72
CA PHE A 59 1.08 -11.88 -5.18
C PHE A 59 2.40 -11.32 -5.73
N THR A 60 2.96 -10.31 -5.06
CA THR A 60 4.20 -9.66 -5.50
C THR A 60 5.47 -10.35 -4.98
N GLU A 61 5.32 -11.25 -3.99
CA GLU A 61 6.39 -11.87 -3.21
C GLU A 61 7.34 -10.86 -2.54
N LEU A 62 6.86 -9.63 -2.33
CA LEU A 62 7.63 -8.56 -1.70
C LEU A 62 7.69 -8.73 -0.19
N ASN A 63 8.83 -8.36 0.39
CA ASN A 63 8.94 -8.24 1.84
C ASN A 63 8.15 -7.03 2.35
N ALA A 64 7.31 -7.24 3.37
CA ALA A 64 6.45 -6.22 3.94
C ALA A 64 7.22 -5.03 4.52
N GLU A 65 8.34 -5.29 5.20
CA GLU A 65 9.16 -4.25 5.84
C GLU A 65 9.91 -3.43 4.79
N ALA A 66 10.49 -4.10 3.78
CA ALA A 66 11.14 -3.42 2.66
C ALA A 66 10.17 -2.51 1.89
N LEU A 67 8.96 -3.01 1.58
CA LEU A 67 7.91 -2.21 0.95
C LEU A 67 7.52 -1.01 1.83
N ARG A 68 7.39 -1.22 3.15
CA ARG A 68 7.09 -0.14 4.10
C ARG A 68 8.17 0.94 4.06
N GLN A 69 9.44 0.55 4.12
CA GLN A 69 10.57 1.49 4.08
C GLN A 69 10.56 2.31 2.80
N VAL A 70 10.41 1.67 1.64
CA VAL A 70 10.35 2.36 0.35
C VAL A 70 9.20 3.34 0.28
N ILE A 71 8.01 2.99 0.78
CA ILE A 71 6.85 3.90 0.81
C ILE A 71 7.15 5.16 1.66
N LEU A 72 7.85 4.99 2.77
CA LEU A 72 8.19 6.09 3.68
C LEU A 72 9.34 6.96 3.17
N SER A 73 10.27 6.38 2.42
CA SER A 73 11.40 7.09 1.81
C SER A 73 11.04 7.76 0.48
N SER A 74 10.01 7.28 -0.22
CA SER A 74 9.57 7.81 -1.52
C SER A 74 8.67 9.02 -1.38
N ARG A 75 8.90 10.06 -2.19
CA ARG A 75 8.11 11.29 -2.19
C ARG A 75 6.83 11.16 -3.01
N THR A 76 6.90 10.37 -4.07
CA THR A 76 5.81 10.17 -5.03
C THR A 76 5.36 8.72 -5.04
N ASP A 77 4.19 8.45 -5.63
CA ASP A 77 3.72 7.08 -5.78
C ASP A 77 4.42 6.37 -6.95
N ASP A 78 4.89 7.12 -7.93
CA ASP A 78 5.62 6.61 -9.09
C ASP A 78 6.96 5.98 -8.68
N GLU A 79 7.69 6.62 -7.76
CA GLU A 79 8.90 6.05 -7.16
C GLU A 79 8.63 4.71 -6.46
N VAL A 80 7.51 4.60 -5.73
CA VAL A 80 7.10 3.34 -5.11
C VAL A 80 6.74 2.30 -6.18
N LEU A 81 6.03 2.70 -7.24
CA LEU A 81 5.67 1.82 -8.34
C LEU A 81 6.91 1.27 -9.04
N ALA A 82 7.89 2.12 -9.34
CA ALA A 82 9.14 1.73 -9.99
C ALA A 82 9.87 0.66 -9.17
N TRP A 83 10.01 0.88 -7.85
CA TRP A 83 10.61 -0.09 -6.95
C TRP A 83 9.82 -1.41 -6.88
N VAL A 84 8.49 -1.33 -6.79
CA VAL A 84 7.62 -2.52 -6.82
C VAL A 84 7.81 -3.29 -8.12
N GLN A 85 7.90 -2.61 -9.27
CA GLN A 85 8.10 -3.28 -10.56
C GLN A 85 9.49 -3.91 -10.70
N GLU A 86 10.51 -3.34 -10.07
CA GLU A 86 11.88 -3.86 -10.08
C GLU A 86 12.06 -5.08 -9.16
N HIS A 87 11.37 -5.11 -8.02
CA HIS A 87 11.59 -6.13 -6.98
C HIS A 87 10.47 -7.15 -6.85
N ALA A 88 9.27 -6.88 -7.38
CA ALA A 88 8.20 -7.87 -7.41
C ALA A 88 8.54 -8.96 -8.42
N LYS A 89 8.02 -10.16 -8.15
CA LYS A 89 8.11 -11.26 -9.11
C LYS A 89 7.58 -10.85 -10.49
N PRO A 90 8.28 -11.18 -11.58
CA PRO A 90 7.80 -10.92 -12.93
C PRO A 90 6.46 -11.62 -13.16
N THR A 91 5.40 -10.83 -13.18
CA THR A 91 4.04 -11.23 -13.54
C THR A 91 3.68 -10.56 -14.85
N THR A 92 2.94 -11.27 -15.71
CA THR A 92 2.48 -10.66 -16.97
C THR A 92 1.43 -9.59 -16.69
N ALA A 93 1.31 -8.60 -17.58
CA ALA A 93 0.39 -7.47 -17.40
C ALA A 93 -1.09 -7.89 -17.30
N LEU A 94 -1.43 -9.11 -17.72
CA LEU A 94 -2.78 -9.69 -17.60
C LEU A 94 -3.13 -10.09 -16.15
N GLU A 95 -2.13 -10.34 -15.32
CA GLU A 95 -2.30 -10.84 -13.96
C GLU A 95 -2.36 -9.70 -12.91
N LYS A 96 -2.06 -8.45 -13.32
CA LYS A 96 -1.87 -7.28 -12.46
C LYS A 96 -3.14 -6.44 -12.28
#